data_AF-A0A843JUT5-F1
#
_entry.id   AF-A0A843JUT5-F1
#
_cell.length_a   1.000
_cell.length_b   1.000
_cell.length_c   1.000
_cell.angle_alpha   90.00
_cell.angle_beta   90.00
_cell.angle_gamma   90.00
#
_symmetry.space_group_name_H-M   'P 1'
#
loop_
_entity.id
_entity.type
_entity.pdbx_description
1 polymer ?
#
loop_
_entity_poly.entity_id
_entity_poly.type
_entity_poly.pdbx_seq_one_letter_code
_entity_poly.pdbx_strand_id
1 'polypeptide(L)'
;MFFPKIKEAKEIAKDKSYKRIPISYEIFSDTKTSIEVLRRLRILSNHCYMLESVEDSKNWGRYSFLGFNPILELTCQDGNLTIKGKSSFSDCDIEDKQENCFNVKTVNPGEYIRQI
;
A
#
# COMPACT_ATOMS: atom_id res chain seq x y z
N MET A 1 -17.36 -9.35 -8.73
CA MET A 1 -18.05 -9.17 -7.42
C MET A 1 -17.00 -8.81 -6.39
N PHE A 2 -17.31 -7.98 -5.38
CA PHE A 2 -16.33 -7.70 -4.32
C PHE A 2 -16.10 -8.94 -3.45
N PHE A 3 -14.84 -9.19 -3.12
CA PHE A 3 -14.39 -10.28 -2.26
C PHE A 3 -13.36 -9.77 -1.24
N PRO A 4 -13.47 -10.13 0.06
CA PRO A 4 -14.57 -10.88 0.67
C PRO A 4 -15.89 -10.10 0.66
N LYS A 5 -17.02 -10.79 0.82
CA LYS A 5 -18.32 -10.10 1.00
C LYS A 5 -18.30 -9.37 2.34
N ILE A 6 -19.13 -8.33 2.49
CA ILE A 6 -19.16 -7.53 3.72
C ILE A 6 -19.43 -8.35 4.99
N LYS A 7 -20.25 -9.40 4.90
CA LYS A 7 -20.50 -10.30 6.04
C LYS A 7 -19.24 -11.08 6.41
N GLU A 8 -18.55 -11.66 5.44
CA GLU A 8 -17.30 -12.40 5.65
C GLU A 8 -16.19 -11.50 6.19
N ALA A 9 -16.04 -10.29 5.64
CA ALA A 9 -15.08 -9.30 6.14
C ALA A 9 -15.34 -8.95 7.62
N LYS A 10 -16.62 -8.79 8.01
CA LYS A 10 -17.00 -8.53 9.41
C LYS A 10 -16.71 -9.72 10.32
N GLU A 11 -16.89 -10.95 9.85
CA GLU A 11 -16.53 -12.13 10.64
C GLU A 11 -15.02 -12.26 10.82
N ILE A 12 -14.22 -12.05 9.75
CA ILE A 12 -12.75 -12.03 9.83
C ILE A 12 -12.29 -10.96 10.82
N ALA A 13 -12.92 -9.77 10.83
CA ALA A 13 -12.55 -8.69 11.73
C ALA A 13 -12.75 -9.02 13.22
N LYS A 14 -13.63 -9.98 13.57
CA LYS A 14 -13.85 -10.38 14.98
C LYS A 14 -12.65 -11.10 15.59
N ASP A 15 -11.87 -11.81 14.76
CA ASP A 15 -10.68 -12.55 15.19
C ASP A 15 -9.58 -11.61 15.72
N LYS A 16 -9.58 -10.33 15.28
CA LYS A 16 -8.59 -9.29 15.65
C LYS A 16 -7.12 -9.68 15.40
N SER A 17 -6.86 -10.84 14.79
CA SER A 17 -5.54 -11.32 14.37
C SER A 17 -4.95 -10.49 13.23
N TYR A 18 -5.80 -9.85 12.43
CA TYR A 18 -5.41 -9.00 11.31
C TYR A 18 -5.79 -7.54 11.56
N LYS A 19 -4.85 -6.63 11.33
CA LYS A 19 -5.11 -5.18 11.37
C LYS A 19 -5.84 -4.66 10.14
N ARG A 20 -5.78 -5.40 9.02
CA ARG A 20 -6.27 -4.97 7.70
C ARG A 20 -6.86 -6.14 6.92
N ILE A 21 -7.93 -5.88 6.19
CA ILE A 21 -8.61 -6.86 5.33
C ILE A 21 -8.63 -6.30 3.90
N PRO A 22 -7.91 -6.92 2.94
CA PRO A 22 -7.94 -6.46 1.56
C PRO A 22 -9.29 -6.77 0.92
N ILE A 23 -9.88 -5.76 0.26
CA ILE A 23 -11.08 -5.94 -0.56
C ILE A 23 -10.67 -5.92 -2.02
N SER A 24 -11.07 -6.93 -2.76
CA SER A 24 -10.72 -7.18 -4.15
C SER A 24 -11.96 -7.25 -5.04
N TYR A 25 -11.79 -6.97 -6.33
CA TYR A 25 -12.81 -7.13 -7.35
C TYR A 25 -12.12 -7.48 -8.66
N GLU A 26 -12.59 -8.51 -9.34
CA GLU A 26 -12.04 -8.94 -10.63
C GLU A 26 -12.82 -8.31 -11.80
N ILE A 27 -12.09 -7.77 -12.76
CA ILE A 27 -12.60 -7.16 -14.00
C ILE A 27 -11.95 -7.84 -15.21
N PHE A 28 -12.68 -7.94 -16.32
CA PHE A 28 -12.09 -8.35 -17.60
C PHE A 28 -11.12 -7.28 -18.10
N SER A 29 -9.90 -7.67 -18.44
CA SER A 29 -8.81 -6.77 -18.83
C SER A 29 -8.39 -6.90 -20.30
N ASP A 30 -9.09 -7.69 -21.10
CA ASP A 30 -8.75 -8.05 -22.49
C ASP A 30 -8.51 -6.85 -23.42
N THR A 31 -9.01 -5.67 -23.04
CA THR A 31 -8.90 -4.42 -23.81
C THR A 31 -7.84 -3.45 -23.30
N LYS A 32 -7.12 -3.76 -22.21
CA LYS A 32 -6.17 -2.84 -21.58
C LYS A 32 -4.88 -3.54 -21.19
N THR A 33 -3.78 -2.98 -21.68
CA THR A 33 -2.43 -3.36 -21.24
C THR A 33 -2.09 -2.73 -19.89
N SER A 34 -1.18 -3.34 -19.13
CA SER A 34 -0.70 -2.81 -17.85
C SER A 34 -0.24 -1.36 -17.95
N ILE A 35 0.47 -1.00 -19.03
CA ILE A 35 0.94 0.37 -19.24
C ILE A 35 -0.19 1.39 -19.47
N GLU A 36 -1.30 0.98 -20.11
CA GLU A 36 -2.48 1.84 -20.28
C GLU A 36 -3.22 2.05 -18.96
N VAL A 37 -3.30 1.02 -18.13
CA VAL A 37 -3.86 1.13 -16.78
C VAL A 37 -3.00 2.10 -15.96
N LEU A 38 -1.66 1.95 -15.99
CA LEU A 38 -0.76 2.87 -15.29
C LEU A 38 -0.93 4.32 -15.75
N ARG A 39 -1.05 4.56 -17.05
CA ARG A 39 -1.31 5.91 -17.60
C ARG A 39 -2.59 6.53 -17.04
N ARG A 40 -3.65 5.74 -16.87
CA ARG A 40 -4.91 6.21 -16.27
C ARG A 40 -4.74 6.50 -14.78
N LEU A 41 -4.05 5.64 -14.04
CA LEU A 41 -3.79 5.85 -12.61
C LEU A 41 -2.96 7.12 -12.36
N ARG A 42 -2.00 7.43 -13.24
CA ARG A 42 -1.19 8.65 -13.18
C ARG A 42 -1.99 9.96 -13.33
N ILE A 43 -3.18 9.92 -13.92
CA ILE A 43 -4.08 11.09 -13.97
C ILE A 43 -4.64 11.39 -12.57
N LEU A 44 -4.82 10.36 -11.74
CA LEU A 44 -5.41 10.48 -10.40
C LEU A 44 -4.38 10.76 -9.31
N SER A 45 -3.13 10.32 -9.49
CA SER A 45 -2.08 10.50 -8.50
C SER A 45 -0.68 10.56 -9.13
N ASN A 46 0.16 11.46 -8.62
CA ASN A 46 1.58 11.50 -8.96
C ASN A 46 2.39 10.40 -8.25
N HIS A 47 1.81 9.76 -7.22
CA HIS A 47 2.41 8.66 -6.49
C HIS A 47 1.86 7.34 -7.03
N CYS A 48 2.48 6.85 -8.11
CA CYS A 48 2.12 5.60 -8.76
C CYS A 48 3.36 4.72 -8.96
N TYR A 49 3.18 3.40 -8.92
CA TYR A 49 4.20 2.43 -9.27
C TYR A 49 3.62 1.31 -10.13
N MET A 50 4.51 0.65 -10.88
CA MET A 50 4.22 -0.59 -11.58
C MET A 50 5.40 -1.53 -11.39
N LEU A 51 5.13 -2.76 -10.96
CA LEU A 51 6.11 -3.83 -10.81
C LEU A 51 5.71 -4.95 -11.76
N GLU A 52 6.57 -5.24 -12.73
CA GLU A 52 6.35 -6.33 -13.69
C GLU A 52 7.47 -7.35 -13.53
N SER A 53 7.08 -8.63 -13.46
CA SER A 53 8.05 -9.72 -13.46
C SER A 53 8.57 -9.96 -14.88
N VAL A 54 9.87 -9.81 -15.07
CA VAL A 54 10.55 -10.23 -16.29
C VAL A 54 11.11 -11.63 -16.04
N GLU A 55 10.48 -12.65 -16.60
CA GLU A 55 11.08 -13.98 -16.71
C GLU A 55 11.90 -14.06 -18.01
N ASP A 56 12.83 -15.01 -18.08
CA ASP A 56 13.72 -15.21 -19.25
C ASP A 56 12.94 -15.08 -20.57
N SER A 57 13.60 -14.42 -21.54
CA SER A 57 13.14 -13.88 -22.86
C SER A 57 11.98 -14.55 -23.64
N LYS A 58 11.50 -15.72 -23.25
CA LYS A 58 10.42 -16.48 -23.88
C LYS A 58 9.07 -16.34 -23.18
N ASN A 59 8.99 -15.86 -21.93
CA ASN A 59 7.72 -15.73 -21.20
C ASN A 59 7.60 -14.38 -20.49
N TRP A 60 6.50 -13.65 -20.72
CA TRP A 60 6.09 -12.56 -19.84
C TRP A 60 5.67 -13.13 -18.48
N GLY A 61 6.07 -12.47 -17.39
CA GLY A 61 5.61 -12.83 -16.06
C GLY A 61 4.09 -12.79 -15.97
N ARG A 62 3.50 -13.71 -15.20
CA ARG A 62 2.03 -13.88 -15.15
C ARG A 62 1.28 -12.70 -14.53
N TYR A 63 1.97 -11.81 -13.81
CA TYR A 63 1.35 -10.72 -13.06
C TYR A 63 2.16 -9.42 -13.16
N SER A 64 1.43 -8.32 -13.37
CA SER A 64 1.90 -6.94 -13.16
C SER A 64 1.17 -6.36 -11.95
N PHE A 65 1.90 -5.77 -10.99
CA PHE A 65 1.32 -5.08 -9.84
C PHE A 65 1.34 -3.57 -10.08
N LEU A 66 0.17 -2.95 -10.01
CA LEU A 66 0.03 -1.49 -10.12
C LEU A 66 -0.52 -0.95 -8.82
N GLY A 67 0.08 0.13 -8.33
CA GLY A 67 -0.39 0.84 -7.14
C GLY A 67 -0.39 2.35 -7.37
N PHE A 68 -1.33 3.03 -6.73
CA PHE A 68 -1.47 4.48 -6.83
C PHE A 68 -2.03 5.07 -5.54
N ASN A 69 -1.76 6.35 -5.29
CA ASN A 69 -2.31 7.11 -4.17
C ASN A 69 -2.12 6.41 -2.80
N PRO A 70 -0.87 6.09 -2.39
CA PRO A 70 -0.61 5.46 -1.12
C PRO A 70 -1.08 6.35 0.03
N ILE A 71 -1.64 5.73 1.08
CA ILE A 71 -2.07 6.44 2.30
C ILE A 71 -0.90 6.80 3.22
N LEU A 72 0.24 6.12 3.07
CA LEU A 72 1.45 6.25 3.87
C LEU A 72 2.70 6.13 2.98
N GLU A 73 3.70 6.94 3.27
CA GLU A 73 5.04 6.93 2.68
C GLU A 73 6.07 6.86 3.81
N LEU A 74 7.02 5.92 3.71
CA LEU A 74 8.08 5.74 4.69
C LEU A 74 9.43 5.86 4.01
N THR A 75 10.30 6.72 4.54
CA THR A 75 11.69 6.90 4.08
C THR A 75 12.62 6.79 5.28
N CYS A 76 13.69 6.02 5.18
CA CYS A 76 14.72 5.98 6.22
C CYS A 76 16.07 6.33 5.59
N GLN A 77 16.68 7.42 6.05
CA GLN A 77 17.99 7.89 5.58
C GLN A 77 18.86 8.26 6.77
N ASP A 78 20.07 7.70 6.82
CA ASP A 78 21.06 7.96 7.89
C ASP A 78 20.49 7.78 9.31
N GLY A 79 19.66 6.74 9.48
CA GLY A 79 19.00 6.43 10.74
C GLY A 79 17.84 7.37 11.10
N ASN A 80 17.43 8.27 10.20
CA ASN A 80 16.25 9.11 10.37
C ASN A 80 15.10 8.52 9.54
N LEU A 81 14.11 7.97 10.23
CA LEU A 81 12.87 7.49 9.65
C LEU A 81 11.84 8.63 9.59
N THR A 82 11.38 8.93 8.39
CA THR A 82 10.29 9.86 8.09
C THR A 82 9.07 9.07 7.63
N ILE A 83 7.94 9.28 8.28
CA ILE A 83 6.65 8.69 7.90
C ILE A 83 5.69 9.82 7.55
N LYS A 84 5.13 9.81 6.34
CA LYS A 84 4.15 10.79 5.85
C LYS A 84 2.84 10.11 5.53
N GLY A 85 1.69 10.72 5.82
CA GLY A 85 0.40 10.28 5.28
C GLY A 85 -0.77 10.30 6.26
N LYS A 86 -1.97 9.99 5.77
CA LYS A 86 -3.27 10.28 6.42
C LYS A 86 -3.69 9.27 7.50
N SER A 87 -2.83 8.33 7.88
CA SER A 87 -3.15 7.39 8.95
C SER A 87 -3.12 8.16 10.27
N SER A 88 -4.27 8.39 10.88
CA SER A 88 -4.32 8.77 12.29
C SER A 88 -3.62 7.69 13.09
N PHE A 89 -2.41 7.96 13.58
CA PHE A 89 -1.64 7.07 14.44
C PHE A 89 -2.20 7.09 15.87
N SER A 90 -3.50 6.87 16.05
CA SER A 90 -4.14 6.92 17.37
C SER A 90 -3.67 5.82 18.34
N ASP A 91 -3.03 4.77 17.82
CA ASP A 91 -2.48 3.66 18.61
C ASP A 91 -0.96 3.78 18.85
N CYS A 92 -0.34 4.90 18.45
CA CYS A 92 1.06 5.20 18.76
C CYS A 92 1.09 6.46 19.62
N ASP A 93 1.56 6.36 20.87
CA ASP A 93 1.65 7.47 21.84
C ASP A 93 2.63 8.57 21.39
N ILE A 94 2.29 9.35 20.35
CA ILE A 94 3.21 10.30 19.73
C ILE A 94 2.46 11.56 19.27
N GLU A 95 2.88 12.72 19.77
CA GLU A 95 2.27 14.02 19.49
C GLU A 95 2.63 14.58 18.10
N ASP A 96 1.58 14.86 17.31
CA ASP A 96 1.60 15.52 16.01
C ASP A 96 2.04 17.00 16.12
N LYS A 97 3.13 17.37 15.43
CA LYS A 97 3.58 18.78 15.36
C LYS A 97 3.59 19.39 13.96
N GLN A 98 3.31 18.63 12.90
CA GLN A 98 3.13 19.12 11.54
C GLN A 98 2.26 18.12 10.78
N GLU A 99 1.15 18.59 10.20
CA GLU A 99 0.09 17.78 9.57
C GLU A 99 0.66 16.53 8.87
N ASN A 100 0.45 15.37 9.50
CA ASN A 100 0.67 14.04 8.94
C ASN A 100 2.13 13.68 8.58
N CYS A 101 3.13 14.31 9.19
CA CYS A 101 4.55 13.94 9.01
C CYS A 101 5.26 13.70 10.35
N PHE A 102 5.73 12.46 10.55
CA PHE A 102 6.46 12.01 11.73
C PHE A 102 7.93 11.75 11.39
N ASN A 103 8.84 12.12 12.30
CA ASN A 103 10.28 11.89 12.17
C ASN A 103 10.86 11.28 13.45
N VAL A 104 11.62 10.19 13.31
CA VAL A 104 12.24 9.50 14.44
C VAL A 104 13.64 9.00 14.10
N LYS A 105 14.55 9.09 15.07
CA LYS A 105 15.85 8.42 14.99
C LYS A 105 15.68 6.94 15.32
N THR A 106 16.14 6.08 14.44
CA THR A 106 16.08 4.63 14.62
C THR A 106 17.28 3.96 13.96
N VAL A 107 17.79 2.91 14.61
CA VAL A 107 18.75 1.97 14.04
C VAL A 107 18.06 0.81 13.31
N ASN A 108 16.74 0.66 13.49
CA ASN A 108 15.93 -0.43 12.96
C ASN A 108 14.52 0.08 12.57
N PRO A 109 14.29 0.53 11.32
CA PRO A 109 12.97 1.00 10.89
C PRO A 109 11.91 -0.13 10.90
N GLY A 110 12.32 -1.40 10.92
CA GLY A 110 11.42 -2.55 10.93
C GLY A 110 10.52 -2.64 12.18
N GLU A 111 10.93 -2.06 13.31
CA GLU A 111 10.11 -2.01 14.52
C GLU A 111 8.87 -1.12 14.35
N TYR A 112 9.04 0.02 13.68
CA TYR A 112 7.96 0.95 13.38
C TYR A 112 7.04 0.41 12.27
N ILE A 113 7.62 -0.22 11.24
CA ILE A 113 6.86 -0.78 10.11
C ILE A 113 5.87 -1.87 10.57
N ARG A 114 6.20 -2.65 11.60
CA ARG A 114 5.32 -3.71 12.13
C ARG A 114 4.15 -3.18 12.97
N GLN A 115 4.27 -1.94 13.46
CA GLN A 115 3.21 -1.30 14.24
C GLN A 115 2.09 -0.77 13.34
N ILE A 116 2.42 -0.46 12.08
CA ILE A 116 1.50 -0.08 11.00
C ILE A 116 0.61 -1.28 10.60
#